data_AF-A0A850Z2M0-F1
#
_entry.id   AF-A0A850Z2M0-F1
#
_cell.length_a   1.000
_cell.length_b   1.000
_cell.length_c   1.000
_cell.angle_alpha   90.00
_cell.angle_beta   90.00
_cell.angle_gamma   90.00
#
_symmetry.space_group_name_H-M   'P 1'
#
loop_
_entity.id
_entity.type
_entity.pdbx_description
1 polymer ?
#
loop_
_entity_poly.entity_id
_entity_poly.type
_entity_poly.pdbx_seq_one_letter_code
_entity_poly.pdbx_strand_id
1 'polypeptide(L)'
;VRTQVAAFLNARSPEELVFVRGTTEGINLVANSWGNAQVHAGDNIIITQMEHHANIVPWQMLCERVGAQLRVIPLNEDGTLQLEQLDALLDDRTRLVA
;
A
#
# COMPACT_ATOMS: atom_id res chain seq x y z
N VAL A 1 26.10 -5.02 4.68
CA VAL A 1 24.74 -4.58 5.07
C VAL A 1 23.69 -4.93 4.02
N ARG A 2 23.65 -4.30 2.82
CA ARG A 2 22.61 -4.56 1.80
C ARG A 2 22.41 -6.04 1.45
N THR A 3 23.49 -6.76 1.13
CA THR A 3 23.47 -8.20 0.84
C THR A 3 22.96 -9.04 2.02
N GLN A 4 23.23 -8.63 3.26
CA GLN A 4 22.75 -9.33 4.46
C GLN A 4 21.23 -9.15 4.63
N VAL A 5 20.71 -7.94 4.37
CA VAL A 5 19.27 -7.66 4.39
C VAL A 5 18.56 -8.42 3.27
N ALA A 6 19.14 -8.45 2.07
CA ALA A 6 18.59 -9.23 0.95
C ALA A 6 18.48 -10.72 1.31
N ALA A 7 19.52 -11.31 1.92
CA ALA A 7 19.47 -12.69 2.40
C ALA A 7 18.43 -12.90 3.52
N PHE A 8 18.32 -11.96 4.47
CA PHE A 8 17.33 -12.01 5.54
C PHE A 8 15.89 -12.02 5.03
N LEU A 9 15.60 -11.23 3.98
CA LEU A 9 14.28 -11.15 3.35
C LEU A 9 14.06 -12.16 2.21
N ASN A 10 15.06 -12.99 1.90
CA ASN A 10 15.07 -13.87 0.73
C ASN A 10 14.76 -13.12 -0.59
N ALA A 11 15.29 -11.90 -0.74
CA ALA A 11 15.20 -11.11 -1.97
C ALA A 11 16.04 -11.74 -3.08
N ARG A 12 15.62 -11.59 -4.35
CA ARG A 12 16.33 -12.17 -5.49
C ARG A 12 17.65 -11.46 -5.76
N SER A 13 17.71 -10.17 -5.44
CA SER A 13 18.91 -9.36 -5.66
C SER A 13 19.03 -8.23 -4.62
N PRO A 14 20.27 -7.88 -4.19
CA PRO A 14 20.51 -6.72 -3.33
C PRO A 14 20.01 -5.39 -3.90
N GLU A 15 19.89 -5.28 -5.22
CA GLU A 15 19.43 -4.09 -5.94
C GLU A 15 17.92 -3.82 -5.75
N GLU A 16 17.14 -4.82 -5.31
CA GLU A 16 15.73 -4.65 -4.94
C GLU A 16 15.53 -3.90 -3.61
N LEU A 17 16.61 -3.70 -2.85
CA LEU A 17 16.56 -3.09 -1.52
C LEU A 17 16.83 -1.59 -1.64
N VAL A 18 16.01 -0.75 -1.01
CA VAL A 18 16.26 0.69 -0.88
C VAL A 18 16.30 1.04 0.60
N PHE A 19 17.40 1.63 1.06
CA PHE A 19 17.51 2.07 2.45
C PHE A 19 16.87 3.46 2.60
N VAL A 20 15.94 3.55 3.55
CA VAL A 20 15.21 4.76 3.95
C VAL A 20 15.33 4.92 5.48
N ARG A 21 14.93 6.07 6.01
CA ARG A 21 14.99 6.41 7.44
C ARG A 21 14.02 5.58 8.29
N GLY A 22 12.98 5.00 7.69
CA GLY A 22 12.04 4.10 8.37
C GLY A 22 10.85 3.73 7.49
N THR A 23 9.94 2.91 8.02
CA THR A 23 8.77 2.38 7.29
C THR A 23 7.89 3.49 6.70
N THR A 24 7.64 4.56 7.47
CA THR A 24 6.85 5.71 7.00
C THR A 24 7.45 6.35 5.74
N GLU A 25 8.77 6.52 5.68
CA GLU A 25 9.43 7.06 4.47
C GLU A 25 9.38 6.06 3.32
N GLY A 26 9.54 4.75 3.60
CA GLY A 26 9.42 3.71 2.59
C GLY A 26 8.06 3.71 1.89
N ILE A 27 6.97 3.77 2.65
CA ILE A 27 5.62 3.85 2.09
C ILE A 27 5.43 5.16 1.31
N ASN A 28 5.88 6.30 1.86
CA ASN A 28 5.82 7.58 1.15
C ASN A 28 6.63 7.59 -0.15
N LEU A 29 7.75 6.90 -0.21
CA LEU A 29 8.56 6.74 -1.42
C LEU A 29 7.75 6.04 -2.51
N VAL A 30 7.05 4.94 -2.17
CA VAL A 30 6.18 4.22 -3.12
C VAL A 30 4.99 5.09 -3.54
N ALA A 31 4.27 5.69 -2.59
CA ALA A 31 3.10 6.52 -2.88
C ALA A 31 3.42 7.73 -3.77
N ASN A 32 4.55 8.41 -3.53
CA ASN A 32 4.93 9.59 -4.29
C ASN A 32 5.71 9.31 -5.58
N SER A 33 6.31 8.13 -5.72
CA SER A 33 7.02 7.76 -6.95
C SER A 33 6.11 6.93 -7.85
N TRP A 34 5.83 5.69 -7.47
CA TRP A 34 4.99 4.77 -8.24
C TRP A 34 3.54 5.26 -8.26
N GLY A 35 2.99 5.64 -7.11
CA GLY A 35 1.58 6.03 -7.00
C GLY A 35 1.23 7.21 -7.91
N ASN A 36 2.06 8.25 -7.93
CA ASN A 36 1.88 9.40 -8.84
C ASN A 36 1.99 9.04 -10.33
N ALA A 37 2.73 8.00 -10.68
CA ALA A 37 2.92 7.60 -12.07
C ALA A 37 1.86 6.61 -12.58
N GLN A 38 1.17 5.91 -11.68
CA GLN A 38 0.33 4.75 -12.03
C GLN A 38 -1.13 4.88 -11.60
N VAL A 39 -1.45 5.73 -10.64
CA VAL A 39 -2.81 5.91 -10.12
C VAL A 39 -3.42 7.16 -10.72
N HIS A 40 -4.58 6.99 -11.36
CA HIS A 40 -5.27 8.05 -12.08
C HIS A 40 -6.70 8.23 -11.56
N ALA A 41 -7.36 9.29 -12.03
CA ALA A 41 -8.76 9.54 -11.72
C ALA A 41 -9.63 8.31 -12.02
N GLY A 42 -10.49 7.94 -11.07
CA GLY A 42 -11.37 6.76 -11.17
C GLY A 42 -10.69 5.41 -10.94
N ASP A 43 -9.39 5.36 -10.62
CA ASP A 43 -8.77 4.17 -10.06
C ASP A 43 -9.12 4.02 -8.57
N ASN A 44 -8.79 2.85 -7.98
CA ASN A 44 -8.89 2.64 -6.53
C ASN A 44 -7.64 1.98 -5.93
N ILE A 45 -7.42 2.26 -4.65
CA ILE A 45 -6.46 1.62 -3.76
C ILE A 45 -7.22 1.02 -2.60
N ILE A 46 -6.90 -0.21 -2.22
CA ILE A 46 -7.53 -0.92 -1.10
C ILE A 46 -6.54 -0.95 0.06
N ILE A 47 -7.00 -0.60 1.26
CA ILE A 47 -6.28 -0.77 2.54
C ILE A 47 -7.13 -1.60 3.49
N THR A 48 -6.57 -1.97 4.64
CA THR A 48 -7.34 -2.54 5.75
C THR A 48 -7.72 -1.49 6.79
N GLN A 49 -8.76 -1.75 7.58
CA GLN A 49 -9.08 -0.93 8.75
C GLN A 49 -8.05 -1.11 9.89
N MET A 50 -7.18 -2.13 9.82
CA MET A 50 -6.10 -2.36 10.79
C MET A 50 -4.83 -1.56 10.53
N GLU A 51 -4.76 -0.84 9.41
CA GLU A 51 -3.52 -0.18 9.00
C GLU A 51 -3.02 0.83 10.04
N HIS A 52 -1.70 0.84 10.25
CA HIS A 52 -1.06 1.93 10.97
C HIS A 52 -1.18 3.22 10.14
N HIS A 53 -1.30 4.39 10.77
CA HIS A 53 -1.47 5.67 10.06
C HIS A 53 -0.42 5.95 8.96
N ALA A 54 0.80 5.45 9.16
CA ALA A 54 1.88 5.53 8.16
C ALA A 54 1.55 4.83 6.83
N ASN A 55 0.63 3.86 6.83
CA ASN A 55 0.11 3.14 5.66
C ASN A 55 -1.34 3.53 5.31
N ILE A 56 -1.88 4.61 5.88
CA ILE A 56 -3.20 5.17 5.49
C ILE A 56 -3.01 6.52 4.80
N VAL A 57 -2.35 7.44 5.50
CA VAL A 57 -2.29 8.85 5.11
C VAL A 57 -1.66 9.06 3.72
N PRO A 58 -0.55 8.39 3.33
CA PRO A 58 0.04 8.59 2.01
C PRO A 58 -0.91 8.22 0.85
N TRP A 59 -1.68 7.13 1.01
CA TRP A 59 -2.64 6.67 0.00
C TRP A 59 -3.88 7.55 -0.04
N GLN A 60 -4.38 7.99 1.12
CA GLN A 60 -5.47 8.96 1.18
C GLN A 60 -5.11 10.25 0.44
N MET A 61 -3.93 10.83 0.73
CA MET A 61 -3.46 12.05 0.08
C MET A 61 -3.26 11.86 -1.43
N LEU A 62 -2.75 10.69 -1.87
CA LEU A 62 -2.62 10.38 -3.29
C LEU A 62 -4.00 10.32 -3.97
N CYS A 63 -4.94 9.57 -3.38
CA CYS A 63 -6.30 9.43 -3.91
C CYS A 63 -7.02 10.78 -4.01
N GLU A 64 -6.96 11.60 -2.97
CA GLU A 64 -7.51 12.96 -2.96
C GLU A 64 -6.89 13.84 -4.06
N ARG A 65 -5.57 13.75 -4.26
CA ARG A 65 -4.83 14.55 -5.25
C ARG A 65 -5.20 14.19 -6.69
N VAL A 66 -5.37 12.91 -7.01
CA VAL A 66 -5.56 12.42 -8.40
C VAL A 66 -7.01 12.11 -8.75
N GLY A 67 -7.93 12.17 -7.77
CA GLY A 67 -9.33 11.77 -7.94
C GLY A 67 -9.53 10.26 -8.00
N ALA A 68 -8.70 9.50 -7.30
CA ALA A 68 -8.88 8.06 -7.10
C ALA A 68 -9.64 7.79 -5.79
N GLN A 69 -10.09 6.55 -5.59
CA GLN A 69 -10.83 6.13 -4.40
C GLN A 69 -9.95 5.31 -3.46
N LEU A 70 -10.00 5.64 -2.17
CA LEU A 70 -9.48 4.75 -1.11
C LEU A 70 -10.63 3.86 -0.62
N ARG A 71 -10.46 2.54 -0.73
CA ARG A 71 -11.40 1.52 -0.27
C ARG A 71 -10.81 0.79 0.93
N VAL A 72 -11.65 0.32 1.85
CA VAL A 72 -11.21 -0.23 3.14
C VAL A 72 -11.83 -1.59 3.38
N ILE A 73 -11.00 -2.60 3.67
CA ILE A 73 -11.44 -3.91 4.19
C ILE A 73 -11.75 -3.74 5.68
N PRO A 74 -13.00 -3.96 6.13
CA PRO A 74 -13.38 -3.74 7.51
C PRO A 74 -12.96 -4.89 8.42
N LEU A 75 -13.12 -4.67 9.73
CA LEU A 75 -12.90 -5.67 10.77
C LEU A 75 -14.21 -6.33 11.21
N ASN A 76 -14.12 -7.62 11.56
CA ASN A 76 -15.11 -8.30 12.37
C ASN A 76 -15.09 -7.75 13.80
N GLU A 77 -16.15 -8.03 14.56
CA GLU A 77 -16.25 -7.63 15.97
C GLU A 77 -15.15 -8.23 16.85
N ASP A 78 -14.58 -9.37 16.46
CA ASP A 78 -13.45 -10.02 17.13
C ASP A 78 -12.08 -9.45 16.76
N GLY A 79 -12.03 -8.43 15.89
CA GLY A 79 -10.82 -7.78 15.42
C GLY A 79 -10.10 -8.50 14.27
N THR A 80 -10.68 -9.56 13.71
CA THR A 80 -10.16 -10.21 12.49
C THR A 80 -10.61 -9.48 11.23
N LEU A 81 -9.84 -9.56 10.15
CA LEU A 81 -10.23 -8.95 8.87
C LEU A 81 -11.39 -9.70 8.21
N GLN A 82 -12.35 -8.95 7.66
CA GLN A 82 -13.40 -9.49 6.79
C GLN A 82 -12.87 -9.74 5.38
N LEU A 83 -11.96 -10.72 5.25
CA LEU A 83 -11.25 -11.02 4.00
C LEU A 83 -12.19 -11.42 2.85
N GLU A 84 -13.36 -11.96 3.15
CA GLU A 84 -14.42 -12.26 2.19
C GLU A 84 -14.92 -11.01 1.44
N GLN A 85 -14.71 -9.80 1.97
CA GLN A 85 -15.04 -8.56 1.28
C GLN A 85 -14.02 -8.18 0.20
N LEU A 86 -12.83 -8.77 0.21
CA LEU A 86 -11.77 -8.40 -0.74
C LEU A 86 -12.20 -8.61 -2.19
N ASP A 87 -12.86 -9.73 -2.48
CA ASP A 87 -13.34 -10.05 -3.83
C ASP A 87 -14.38 -9.04 -4.34
N ALA A 88 -15.16 -8.43 -3.45
CA ALA A 88 -16.15 -7.41 -3.81
C ALA A 88 -15.52 -6.01 -3.96
N LEU A 89 -14.37 -5.78 -3.31
CA LEU A 89 -13.63 -4.52 -3.39
C LEU A 89 -12.65 -4.48 -4.55
N LEU A 90 -12.13 -5.62 -4.98
CA LEU A 90 -11.24 -5.75 -6.13
C LEU A 90 -12.01 -5.61 -7.44
N ASP A 91 -11.51 -4.76 -8.33
CA ASP A 91 -12.03 -4.60 -9.69
C ASP A 91 -10.91 -4.25 -10.68
N ASP A 92 -11.28 -4.08 -11.97
CA ASP A 92 -10.36 -3.72 -13.05
C ASP A 92 -9.71 -2.33 -12.88
N ARG A 93 -10.16 -1.55 -11.89
CA ARG A 93 -9.65 -0.22 -11.54
C ARG A 93 -8.77 -0.25 -10.28
N THR A 94 -8.66 -1.38 -9.59
CA THR A 94 -7.75 -1.51 -8.46
C THR A 94 -6.31 -1.49 -8.93
N ARG A 95 -5.53 -0.54 -8.39
CA ARG A 95 -4.10 -0.38 -8.72
C ARG A 95 -3.18 -0.98 -7.67
N LEU A 96 -3.62 -0.97 -6.40
CA LEU A 96 -2.82 -1.39 -5.27
C LEU A 96 -3.72 -1.93 -4.16
N VAL A 97 -3.28 -3.01 -3.51
CA VAL A 97 -3.69 -3.39 -2.17
C VAL A 97 -2.49 -3.09 -1.28
N ALA A 98 -2.66 -2.21 -0.30
CA ALA A 98 -1.60 -1.65 0.52
C ALA A 98 -1.70 -2.09 1.98
#